data_AF-A0A1H0MH80-F1
#
_entry.id   AF-A0A1H0MH80-F1
#
_cell.length_a   1.000
_cell.length_b   1.000
_cell.length_c   1.000
_cell.angle_alpha   90.00
_cell.angle_beta   90.00
_cell.angle_gamma   90.00
#
_symmetry.space_group_name_H-M   'P 1'
#
loop_
_entity.id
_entity.type
_entity.pdbx_description
1 polymer ?
#
loop_
_entity_poly.entity_id
_entity_poly.type
_entity_poly.pdbx_seq_one_letter_code
_entity_poly.pdbx_strand_id
1 'polypeptide(L)'
;MNEASESAQPPLRNGNTGGDEPAVRFDATVQPGPTIRDLEGVADLDLDRIPDPEGEVRVLVTPDECRRLLESGYEVRLHAVVPVRPLPAELVARDDAVMAWLEEHVQGIERAGGA
;
A
#
# COMPACT_ATOMS: atom_id res chain seq x y z
N MET A 1 3.98 -43.49 -10.57
CA MET A 1 3.62 -42.17 -11.12
C MET A 1 2.59 -41.57 -10.18
N ASN A 2 2.97 -40.59 -9.38
CA ASN A 2 2.07 -39.75 -8.59
C ASN A 2 2.71 -38.35 -8.55
N GLU A 3 2.31 -37.51 -9.50
CA GLU A 3 2.36 -36.06 -9.44
C GLU A 3 0.90 -35.66 -9.10
N ALA A 4 0.59 -34.77 -8.16
CA ALA A 4 1.07 -33.41 -8.12
C ALA A 4 1.27 -32.96 -6.67
N SER A 5 2.44 -32.38 -6.41
CA SER A 5 2.68 -31.49 -5.29
C SER A 5 1.83 -30.25 -5.49
N GLU A 6 0.74 -30.15 -4.74
CA GLU A 6 -0.05 -28.94 -4.60
C GLU A 6 0.82 -27.93 -3.85
N SER A 7 1.55 -27.10 -4.61
CA SER A 7 2.30 -25.95 -4.08
C SER A 7 1.31 -24.99 -3.43
N ALA A 8 1.12 -25.15 -2.12
CA ALA A 8 0.44 -24.19 -1.28
C ALA A 8 1.18 -22.85 -1.43
N GLN A 9 0.59 -21.93 -2.20
CA GLN A 9 0.99 -20.53 -2.20
C GLN A 9 0.91 -20.03 -0.73
N PRO A 10 1.97 -19.39 -0.20
CA PRO A 10 1.86 -18.74 1.10
C PRO A 10 0.76 -17.67 1.03
N PRO A 11 -0.03 -17.48 2.10
CA PRO A 11 -1.10 -16.50 2.07
C PRO A 11 -0.52 -15.12 1.81
N LEU A 12 -1.15 -14.40 0.87
CA LEU A 12 -0.91 -12.99 0.60
C LEU A 12 -0.91 -12.24 1.94
N ARG A 13 0.25 -11.73 2.32
CA ARG A 13 0.48 -11.03 3.59
C ARG A 13 -0.04 -9.60 3.52
N ASN A 14 -1.24 -9.38 2.98
CA ASN A 14 -1.85 -8.05 2.90
C ASN A 14 -3.31 -8.12 3.37
N GLY A 15 -3.62 -7.36 4.43
CA GLY A 15 -4.95 -6.78 4.57
C GLY A 15 -5.87 -7.27 5.70
N ASN A 16 -5.37 -7.87 6.79
CA ASN A 16 -6.25 -8.14 7.94
C ASN A 16 -5.73 -7.52 9.24
N THR A 17 -6.19 -6.30 9.52
CA THR A 17 -6.51 -5.91 10.88
C THR A 17 -8.01 -5.65 10.93
N GLY A 18 -8.78 -6.74 11.08
CA GLY A 18 -10.16 -6.65 11.51
C GLY A 18 -10.21 -5.99 12.88
N GLY A 19 -10.80 -4.81 12.93
CA GLY A 19 -11.06 -4.03 14.12
C GLY A 19 -11.73 -2.73 13.72
N ASP A 20 -12.95 -2.53 14.17
CA ASP A 20 -13.76 -1.31 14.01
C ASP A 20 -13.18 -0.13 14.83
N GLU A 21 -11.86 -0.09 14.98
CA GLU A 21 -11.15 1.05 15.55
C GLU A 21 -10.70 1.96 14.40
N PRO A 22 -10.88 3.28 14.52
CA PRO A 22 -10.34 4.21 13.54
C PRO A 22 -8.82 4.03 13.50
N ALA A 23 -8.32 3.40 12.44
CA ALA A 23 -6.90 3.27 12.22
C ALA A 23 -6.33 4.67 12.01
N VAL A 24 -5.41 5.08 12.87
CA VAL A 24 -4.73 6.37 12.75
C VAL A 24 -3.46 6.16 11.94
N ARG A 25 -3.28 6.99 10.91
CA ARG A 25 -2.00 7.17 10.23
C ARG A 25 -1.43 8.54 10.56
N PHE A 26 -0.14 8.70 10.30
CA PHE A 26 0.56 9.97 10.45
C PHE A 26 1.10 10.39 9.11
N ASP A 27 0.88 11.65 8.79
CA ASP A 27 1.62 12.33 7.73
C ASP A 27 3.02 12.66 8.25
N ALA A 28 4.03 12.18 7.57
CA ALA A 28 5.41 12.27 8.01
C ALA A 28 6.37 12.50 6.85
N THR A 29 7.49 13.15 7.13
CA THR A 29 8.68 13.09 6.28
C THR A 29 9.63 12.02 6.80
N VAL A 30 10.21 11.23 5.89
CA VAL A 30 11.37 10.37 6.15
C VAL A 30 12.64 10.98 5.57
N GLN A 31 13.71 11.01 6.37
CA GLN A 31 15.05 11.43 5.96
C GLN A 31 16.09 10.35 6.35
N PRO A 32 17.23 10.25 5.63
CA PRO A 32 18.35 9.42 6.06
C PRO A 32 18.84 9.87 7.44
N GLY A 33 18.85 8.96 8.41
CA GLY A 33 19.49 9.22 9.69
C GLY A 33 21.01 9.12 9.60
N PRO A 34 21.75 9.39 10.68
CA PRO A 34 23.22 9.45 10.69
C PRO A 34 23.91 8.15 10.25
N THR A 35 23.20 7.02 10.29
CA THR A 35 23.73 5.70 9.89
C THR A 35 23.37 5.32 8.45
N ILE A 36 22.39 5.99 7.83
CA ILE A 36 21.92 5.71 6.47
C ILE A 36 22.28 6.85 5.53
N ARG A 37 22.74 6.51 4.32
CA ARG A 37 23.14 7.50 3.30
C ARG A 37 22.12 7.72 2.19
N ASP A 38 21.12 6.85 2.06
CA ASP A 38 20.14 6.89 0.95
C ASP A 38 18.73 6.44 1.38
N LEU A 39 17.72 6.98 0.71
CA LEU A 39 16.30 6.72 0.88
C LEU A 39 15.80 5.52 0.06
N GLU A 40 16.66 4.81 -0.70
CA GLU A 40 16.27 3.59 -1.44
C GLU A 40 15.55 2.58 -0.54
N GLY A 41 16.05 2.32 0.68
CA GLY A 41 15.44 1.38 1.63
C GLY A 41 14.04 1.76 2.14
N VAL A 42 13.57 2.99 1.89
CA VAL A 42 12.17 3.37 2.18
C VAL A 42 11.20 2.68 1.20
N ALA A 43 11.68 2.20 0.04
CA ALA A 43 10.85 1.58 -1.01
C ALA A 43 10.51 0.14 -0.62
N ASP A 44 11.45 -0.53 0.04
CA ASP A 44 11.31 -1.88 0.59
C ASP A 44 10.29 -1.95 1.73
N LEU A 45 9.83 -0.81 2.23
CA LEU A 45 8.83 -0.70 3.30
C LEU A 45 7.40 -0.59 2.76
N ASP A 46 7.18 -0.70 1.45
CA ASP A 46 5.87 -0.61 0.78
C ASP A 46 5.08 0.67 1.12
N LEU A 47 5.79 1.76 1.46
CA LEU A 47 5.17 3.03 1.83
C LEU A 47 4.81 3.84 0.57
N ASP A 48 3.59 4.36 0.52
CA ASP A 48 3.15 5.30 -0.51
C ASP A 48 3.99 6.58 -0.45
N ARG A 49 4.83 6.80 -1.47
CA ARG A 49 5.73 7.95 -1.54
C ARG A 49 5.07 9.11 -2.29
N ILE A 50 5.05 10.27 -1.65
CA ILE A 50 4.76 11.53 -2.31
C ILE A 50 6.09 12.31 -2.36
N PRO A 51 6.66 12.55 -3.56
CA PRO A 51 7.87 13.36 -3.67
C PRO A 51 7.57 14.77 -3.16
N ASP A 52 8.34 15.22 -2.17
CA ASP A 52 8.25 16.59 -1.67
C ASP A 52 9.16 17.51 -2.50
N PRO A 53 8.72 18.74 -2.83
CA PRO A 53 9.53 19.71 -3.58
C PRO A 53 10.86 20.09 -2.92
N GLU A 54 11.03 19.88 -1.60
CA GLU A 54 12.30 20.10 -0.88
C GLU A 54 13.25 18.90 -0.96
N GLY A 55 12.90 17.84 -1.70
CA GLY A 55 13.70 16.63 -1.86
C GLY A 55 13.54 15.61 -0.74
N GLU A 56 12.59 15.84 0.17
CA GLU A 56 12.22 14.89 1.20
C GLU A 56 11.17 13.88 0.69
N VAL A 57 11.02 12.75 1.38
CA VAL A 57 9.99 11.75 1.05
C VAL A 57 8.87 11.85 2.08
N ARG A 58 7.70 12.31 1.62
CA ARG A 58 6.49 12.40 2.43
C ARG A 58 5.70 11.09 2.32
N VAL A 59 5.30 10.56 3.46
CA VAL A 59 4.65 9.25 3.59
C VAL A 59 3.52 9.30 4.59
N LEU A 60 2.55 8.40 4.42
CA LEU A 60 1.57 8.07 5.46
C LEU A 60 2.01 6.80 6.17
N VAL A 61 2.24 6.88 7.47
CA VAL A 61 2.75 5.76 8.28
C VAL A 61 1.85 5.45 9.46
N THR A 62 1.75 4.18 9.80
CA THR A 62 1.22 3.68 11.06
C THR A 62 2.27 3.74 12.17
N PRO A 63 1.90 3.61 13.45
CA PRO A 63 2.87 3.51 14.55
C PRO A 63 3.92 2.41 14.34
N ASP A 64 3.52 1.23 13.84
CA ASP A 64 4.40 0.09 13.62
C ASP A 64 5.42 0.34 12.48
N GLU A 65 4.98 0.99 11.40
CA GLU A 65 5.87 1.38 10.30
C GLU A 65 6.88 2.44 10.75
N CYS A 66 6.44 3.40 11.57
CA CYS A 66 7.34 4.39 12.18
C CYS A 66 8.43 3.72 13.03
N ARG A 67 8.06 2.73 13.86
CA ARG A 67 9.04 1.95 14.62
C ARG A 67 10.06 1.26 13.72
N ARG A 68 9.61 0.61 12.64
CA ARG A 68 10.51 -0.05 11.68
C ARG A 68 11.47 0.92 10.98
N LEU A 69 10.98 2.10 10.61
CA LEU A 69 11.82 3.16 10.02
C LEU A 69 12.94 3.59 10.98
N LEU A 70 12.59 3.80 12.25
CA LEU A 70 13.56 4.17 13.29
C LEU A 70 14.57 3.04 13.56
N GLU A 71 14.11 1.79 13.60
CA GLU A 71 14.99 0.61 13.76
C GLU A 71 15.95 0.42 12.58
N SER A 72 15.51 0.77 11.37
CA SER A 72 16.37 0.80 10.18
C SER A 72 17.35 1.97 10.19
N GLY A 73 17.22 2.94 11.10
CA GLY A 73 18.14 4.09 11.21
C GLY A 73 17.73 5.30 10.37
N TYR A 74 16.46 5.39 9.97
CA TYR A 74 15.88 6.59 9.39
C TYR A 74 15.41 7.56 10.48
N GLU A 75 15.36 8.85 10.13
CA GLU A 75 14.69 9.86 10.93
C GLU A 75 13.29 10.12 10.36
N VAL A 76 12.30 10.17 11.25
CA VAL A 76 10.89 10.37 10.88
C VAL A 76 10.36 11.61 11.59
N ARG A 77 9.87 12.58 10.81
CA ARG A 77 9.25 13.80 11.32
C ARG A 77 7.75 13.75 11.08
N LEU A 78 6.97 13.64 12.16
CA LEU A 78 5.51 13.63 12.10
C LEU A 78 4.96 15.06 12.00
N HIS A 79 4.06 15.29 11.05
CA HIS A 79 3.43 16.60 10.81
C HIS A 79 1.99 16.63 11.27
N ALA A 80 1.22 15.60 10.95
CA ALA A 80 -0.20 15.56 11.24
C ALA A 80 -0.71 14.15 11.56
N VAL A 81 -1.77 14.10 12.35
CA VAL A 81 -2.57 12.90 12.58
C VAL A 81 -3.64 12.82 11.49
N VAL A 82 -3.68 11.70 10.78
CA VAL A 82 -4.62 11.43 9.68
C VAL A 82 -5.56 10.30 10.10
N PRO A 83 -6.82 10.59 10.43
CA PRO A 83 -7.79 9.56 10.75
C PRO A 83 -8.15 8.78 9.48
N VAL A 84 -7.96 7.46 9.49
CA VAL A 84 -8.40 6.58 8.41
C VAL A 84 -9.76 6.01 8.78
N ARG A 85 -10.72 6.13 7.86
CA ARG A 85 -12.03 5.49 7.97
C ARG A 85 -12.22 4.55 6.79
N PRO A 86 -12.95 3.44 6.97
CA PRO A 86 -13.37 2.62 5.84
C PRO A 86 -14.08 3.47 4.80
N LEU A 87 -13.85 3.16 3.52
CA LEU A 87 -14.59 3.80 2.44
C LEU A 87 -16.10 3.49 2.63
N PRO A 88 -16.98 4.50 2.54
CA PRO A 88 -18.43 4.27 2.58
C PRO A 88 -18.84 3.20 1.56
N ALA A 89 -19.64 2.22 1.99
CA ALA A 89 -20.03 1.09 1.13
C ALA A 89 -20.80 1.53 -0.12
N GLU A 90 -21.48 2.67 -0.07
CA GLU A 90 -22.16 3.30 -1.21
C GLU A 90 -21.22 3.80 -2.31
N LEU A 91 -19.94 4.04 -1.99
CA LEU A 91 -18.90 4.40 -2.95
C LEU A 91 -18.17 3.16 -3.51
N VAL A 92 -18.45 1.97 -2.98
CA VAL A 92 -17.89 0.71 -3.47
C VAL A 92 -18.82 0.16 -4.54
N ALA A 93 -18.38 0.22 -5.81
CA ALA A 93 -19.13 -0.38 -6.90
C ALA A 93 -19.25 -1.89 -6.69
N ARG A 94 -20.45 -2.43 -6.94
CA ARG A 94 -20.69 -3.88 -6.92
C ARG A 94 -20.20 -4.51 -8.22
N ASP A 95 -19.79 -5.77 -8.14
CA ASP A 95 -19.27 -6.54 -9.26
C ASP A 95 -20.17 -6.46 -10.51
N ASP A 96 -21.49 -6.59 -10.37
CA ASP A 96 -22.42 -6.47 -11.50
C ASP A 96 -22.38 -5.09 -12.17
N ALA A 97 -22.23 -4.02 -11.38
CA ALA A 97 -22.15 -2.65 -11.89
C ALA A 97 -20.80 -2.39 -12.56
N VAL A 98 -19.72 -2.97 -12.02
CA VAL A 98 -18.38 -2.93 -12.63
C VAL A 98 -18.37 -3.70 -13.95
N MET A 99 -18.99 -4.88 -13.99
CA MET A 99 -19.08 -5.71 -15.19
C MET A 99 -19.89 -5.02 -16.29
N ALA A 100 -21.05 -4.44 -15.96
CA ALA A 100 -21.83 -3.67 -16.91
C ALA A 100 -21.05 -2.46 -17.46
N TRP A 101 -20.34 -1.74 -16.59
CA TRP A 101 -19.48 -0.64 -17.02
C TRP A 101 -18.33 -1.11 -17.93
N LEU A 102 -17.67 -2.21 -17.60
CA LEU A 102 -16.61 -2.81 -18.42
C LEU A 102 -17.14 -3.25 -19.80
N GLU A 103 -18.32 -3.89 -19.82
CA GLU A 103 -18.98 -4.30 -21.05
C GLU A 103 -19.39 -3.12 -21.93
N GLU A 104 -19.68 -1.96 -21.34
CA GLU A 104 -19.99 -0.73 -22.08
C GLU A 104 -18.73 -0.02 -22.58
N HIS A 105 -17.65 0.00 -21.79
CA HIS A 105 -16.48 0.86 -22.04
C HIS A 105 -15.28 0.14 -22.67
N VAL A 106 -15.24 -1.19 -22.66
CA VAL A 106 -14.09 -1.99 -23.14
C VAL A 106 -14.39 -2.76 -24.43
N GLN A 107 -15.59 -2.57 -25.04
CA GLN A 107 -15.86 -3.18 -26.36
C GLN A 107 -14.92 -2.60 -27.42
N GLY A 108 -13.95 -3.40 -27.86
CA GLY A 108 -13.01 -3.03 -28.93
C GLY A 108 -11.55 -3.35 -28.66
N ILE A 109 -11.17 -3.80 -27.46
CA ILE A 109 -9.82 -4.34 -27.24
C ILE A 109 -9.81 -5.78 -27.78
N GLU A 110 -9.21 -5.97 -28.95
CA GLU A 110 -8.98 -7.27 -29.54
C GLU A 110 -8.14 -8.12 -28.57
N ARG A 111 -8.75 -9.14 -27.97
CA ARG A 111 -8.01 -10.13 -27.18
C ARG A 111 -7.25 -11.00 -28.17
N ALA A 112 -6.03 -10.59 -28.51
CA ALA A 112 -5.09 -11.47 -29.20
C ALA A 112 -4.87 -12.70 -28.32
N GLY A 113 -5.48 -13.81 -28.72
CA GLY A 113 -5.43 -15.08 -28.02
C GLY A 113 -3.98 -15.55 -27.84
N GLY A 114 -3.65 -15.95 -26.61
CA GLY A 114 -2.44 -16.71 -26.33
C GLY A 114 -2.64 -18.12 -26.89
N ALA A 115 -1.91 -18.43 -27.96
CA ALA A 115 -1.59 -19.79 -28.38
C ALA A 115 -0.30 -20.25 -27.68
#